data_AF-A0A831VM77-F1
#
_entry.id   AF-A0A831VM77-F1
#
_cell.length_a   1.000
_cell.length_b   1.000
_cell.length_c   1.000
_cell.angle_alpha   90.00
_cell.angle_beta   90.00
_cell.angle_gamma   90.00
#
_symmetry.space_group_name_H-M   'P 1'
#
loop_
_entity.id
_entity.type
_entity.pdbx_description
1 polymer ?
#
loop_
_entity_poly.entity_id
_entity_poly.type
_entity_poly.pdbx_seq_one_letter_code
_entity_poly.pdbx_strand_id
1 'polypeptide(L)'
;MRNYEFLLSRFCGQFGHRELSSLTTDTILSFLKDFTKGAKQSSKKLRYSLLSVFFNFIRNSIDTAFQNPCDSPILKKLFRHVKPNHWKIVEKDVVDELIFRTEHPRNRLMLVLMARC
;
A
#
# COMPACT_ATOMS: atom_id res chain seq x y z
N MET A 1 -10.34 1.51 -4.78
CA MET A 1 -10.54 0.92 -6.12
C MET A 1 -9.34 1.14 -7.05
N ARG A 2 -8.92 2.37 -7.39
CA ARG A 2 -7.79 2.62 -8.34
C ARG A 2 -6.50 1.82 -8.07
N ASN A 3 -6.10 1.64 -6.80
CA ASN A 3 -4.92 0.84 -6.46
C ASN A 3 -5.08 -0.66 -6.79
N TYR A 4 -6.29 -1.21 -6.63
CA TYR A 4 -6.60 -2.59 -7.01
C TYR A 4 -6.57 -2.75 -8.52
N GLU A 5 -7.20 -1.84 -9.25
CA GLU A 5 -7.23 -1.85 -10.71
C GLU A 5 -5.82 -1.79 -11.31
N PHE A 6 -4.97 -0.89 -10.81
CA PHE A 6 -3.57 -0.78 -11.23
C PHE A 6 -2.76 -2.05 -10.94
N LEU A 7 -2.98 -2.69 -9.78
CA LEU A 7 -2.30 -3.93 -9.41
C LEU A 7 -2.79 -5.11 -10.24
N LEU A 8 -4.11 -5.30 -10.34
CA LEU A 8 -4.72 -6.45 -11.00
C LEU A 8 -4.55 -6.39 -12.52
N SER A 9 -4.61 -5.21 -13.15
CA SER A 9 -4.30 -5.07 -14.58
C SER A 9 -2.88 -5.56 -14.91
N ARG A 10 -1.88 -5.18 -14.10
CA ARG A 10 -0.50 -5.64 -14.27
C ARG A 10 -0.33 -7.12 -13.95
N PHE A 11 -0.98 -7.60 -12.90
CA PHE A 11 -0.93 -9.00 -12.50
C PHE A 11 -1.58 -9.91 -13.55
N CYS A 12 -2.79 -9.60 -13.99
CA CYS A 12 -3.51 -10.35 -15.02
C CYS A 12 -2.81 -10.26 -16.39
N GLY A 13 -2.17 -9.12 -16.71
CA GLY A 13 -1.35 -9.01 -17.92
C GLY A 13 -0.19 -10.01 -17.96
N GLN A 14 0.34 -10.42 -16.81
CA GLN A 14 1.49 -11.34 -16.73
C GLN A 14 1.08 -12.80 -16.45
N PHE A 15 0.02 -13.00 -15.66
CA PHE A 15 -0.38 -14.32 -15.15
C PHE A 15 -1.82 -14.71 -15.47
N GLY A 16 -2.60 -13.87 -16.16
CA GLY A 16 -4.03 -14.11 -16.41
C GLY A 16 -4.35 -15.34 -17.27
N HIS A 17 -3.37 -15.86 -18.01
CA HIS A 17 -3.48 -17.09 -18.80
C HIS A 17 -3.02 -18.34 -18.04
N ARG A 18 -2.48 -18.19 -16.82
CA ARG A 18 -1.95 -19.30 -16.03
C ARG A 18 -3.00 -19.79 -15.05
N GLU A 19 -2.97 -21.08 -14.76
CA GLU A 19 -3.78 -21.63 -13.68
C GLU A 19 -3.32 -21.10 -12.32
N LEU A 20 -4.28 -20.84 -11.42
CA LEU A 20 -4.00 -20.33 -10.08
C LEU A 20 -3.11 -21.28 -9.25
N SER A 21 -3.26 -22.59 -9.45
CA SER A 21 -2.46 -23.66 -8.84
C SER A 21 -0.97 -23.57 -9.19
N SER A 22 -0.63 -23.03 -10.37
CA SER A 22 0.75 -22.91 -10.85
C SER A 22 1.52 -21.74 -10.21
N LEU A 23 0.82 -20.84 -9.49
CA LEU A 23 1.40 -19.63 -8.94
C LEU A 23 2.07 -19.90 -7.59
N THR A 24 3.37 -20.16 -7.65
CA THR A 24 4.20 -20.41 -6.46
C THR A 24 4.53 -19.12 -5.69
N THR A 25 4.91 -19.29 -4.41
CA THR A 25 5.43 -18.20 -3.58
C THR A 25 6.57 -17.43 -4.26
N ASP A 26 7.50 -18.12 -4.92
CA ASP A 26 8.65 -17.51 -5.61
C ASP A 26 8.22 -16.68 -6.83
N THR A 27 7.23 -17.18 -7.58
CA THR A 27 6.65 -16.45 -8.71
C THR A 27 6.02 -15.13 -8.24
N ILE A 28 5.23 -15.18 -7.18
CA ILE A 28 4.61 -14.00 -6.56
C ILE A 28 5.66 -13.06 -5.98
N LEU A 29 6.71 -13.60 -5.35
CA LEU A 29 7.82 -12.81 -4.83
C LEU A 29 8.54 -12.05 -5.94
N SER A 30 8.85 -12.70 -7.06
CA SER A 30 9.49 -12.05 -8.21
C SER A 30 8.62 -10.93 -8.76
N PHE A 31 7.34 -11.22 -8.99
CA PHE A 31 6.37 -10.22 -9.44
C PHE A 31 6.34 -9.00 -8.52
N LEU A 32 6.18 -9.22 -7.21
CA LEU A 32 6.10 -8.11 -6.26
C LEU A 32 7.42 -7.33 -6.17
N LYS A 33 8.58 -7.99 -6.30
CA LYS A 33 9.89 -7.30 -6.35
C LYS A 33 9.98 -6.37 -7.55
N ASP A 34 9.62 -6.87 -8.73
CA ASP A 34 9.70 -6.10 -9.98
C ASP A 34 8.65 -4.98 -10.01
N PHE A 35 7.39 -5.32 -9.70
CA PHE A 35 6.29 -4.36 -9.67
C PHE A 35 6.51 -3.24 -8.65
N THR A 36 7.26 -3.51 -7.58
CA THR A 36 7.55 -2.54 -6.52
C THR A 36 8.99 -2.03 -6.50
N LYS A 37 9.72 -2.21 -7.60
CA LYS A 37 11.07 -1.65 -7.77
C LYS A 37 11.03 -0.12 -7.59
N GLY A 38 11.95 0.40 -6.77
CA GLY A 38 12.01 1.83 -6.42
C GLY A 38 10.91 2.36 -5.50
N ALA A 39 9.92 1.55 -5.12
CA ALA A 39 8.83 2.00 -4.26
C ALA A 39 9.23 2.07 -2.77
N LYS A 40 8.63 3.01 -2.03
CA LYS A 40 8.73 3.07 -0.56
C LYS A 40 8.11 1.81 0.06
N GLN A 41 8.62 1.38 1.21
CA GLN A 41 8.18 0.16 1.89
C GLN A 41 6.68 0.16 2.25
N SER A 42 6.08 1.33 2.51
CA SER A 42 4.62 1.47 2.69
C SER A 42 3.85 1.07 1.43
N SER A 43 4.28 1.54 0.26
CA SER A 43 3.69 1.17 -1.04
C SER A 43 3.89 -0.30 -1.36
N LYS A 44 5.07 -0.86 -1.03
CA LYS A 44 5.35 -2.31 -1.14
C LYS A 44 4.36 -3.13 -0.31
N LYS A 45 4.19 -2.78 0.97
CA LYS A 45 3.24 -3.42 1.89
C LYS A 45 1.81 -3.33 1.36
N LEU A 46 1.39 -2.15 0.89
CA LEU A 46 0.05 -1.97 0.32
C LEU A 46 -0.19 -2.95 -0.83
N ARG A 47 0.70 -2.97 -1.82
CA ARG A 47 0.58 -3.85 -3.01
C ARG A 47 0.56 -5.33 -2.63
N TYR A 48 1.44 -5.76 -1.73
CA TYR A 48 1.41 -7.11 -1.17
C TYR A 48 0.07 -7.42 -0.47
N SER A 49 -0.45 -6.48 0.32
CA SER A 49 -1.71 -6.66 1.06
C SER A 49 -2.90 -6.81 0.11
N LEU A 50 -2.96 -6.02 -0.95
CA LEU A 50 -4.04 -6.12 -1.95
C LEU A 50 -4.00 -7.48 -2.65
N LEU A 51 -2.81 -7.95 -3.05
CA LEU A 51 -2.65 -9.25 -3.70
C LEU A 51 -2.97 -10.42 -2.74
N SER A 52 -2.55 -10.32 -1.48
CA SER A 52 -2.87 -11.31 -0.45
C SER A 52 -4.38 -11.40 -0.19
N VAL A 53 -5.08 -10.26 -0.12
CA VAL A 53 -6.54 -10.22 0.04
C VAL A 53 -7.25 -10.78 -1.19
N PHE A 54 -6.76 -10.49 -2.40
CA PHE A 54 -7.29 -11.08 -3.64
C PHE A 54 -7.22 -12.62 -3.63
N PHE A 55 -6.08 -13.20 -3.24
CA PHE A 55 -5.95 -14.65 -3.11
C PHE A 55 -6.80 -15.23 -1.97
N ASN A 56 -6.98 -14.52 -0.87
CA ASN A 56 -7.90 -14.92 0.19
C ASN A 56 -9.36 -14.90 -0.29
N PHE A 57 -9.73 -13.94 -1.15
CA PHE A 57 -11.05 -13.91 -1.76
C PHE A 57 -11.30 -15.15 -2.63
N ILE A 58 -10.32 -15.53 -3.46
CA ILE A 58 -10.38 -16.77 -4.26
C ILE A 58 -10.55 -17.98 -3.35
N ARG A 59 -9.72 -18.10 -2.30
CA ARG A 59 -9.81 -19.20 -1.34
C ARG A 59 -11.19 -19.31 -0.71
N ASN A 60 -11.75 -18.18 -0.29
CA ASN A 60 -13.00 -18.18 0.46
C ASN A 60 -14.25 -18.32 -0.43
N SER A 61 -14.14 -18.02 -1.74
CA SER A 61 -15.30 -17.92 -2.63
C SER A 61 -15.33 -18.94 -3.77
N ILE A 62 -14.17 -19.48 -4.16
CA ILE A 62 -14.03 -20.34 -5.35
C ILE A 62 -13.48 -21.71 -4.95
N ASP A 63 -12.34 -21.76 -4.26
CA ASP A 63 -11.67 -23.01 -3.91
C ASP A 63 -11.10 -22.93 -2.49
N THR A 64 -11.77 -23.57 -1.53
CA THR A 64 -11.35 -23.59 -0.13
C THR A 64 -10.04 -24.34 0.11
N ALA A 65 -9.62 -25.22 -0.81
CA ALA A 65 -8.34 -25.92 -0.74
C ALA A 65 -7.18 -25.07 -1.27
N PHE A 66 -7.47 -23.98 -1.98
CA PHE A 66 -6.46 -23.09 -2.54
C PHE A 66 -5.55 -22.50 -1.44
N GLN A 67 -4.25 -22.76 -1.59
CA GLN A 67 -3.23 -22.22 -0.69
C GLN A 67 -2.80 -20.85 -1.18
N ASN A 68 -2.98 -19.83 -0.35
CA ASN A 68 -2.58 -18.46 -0.70
C ASN A 68 -1.05 -18.36 -0.78
N PRO A 69 -0.45 -18.11 -1.97
CA PRO A 69 1.00 -18.02 -2.09
C PRO A 69 1.58 -16.82 -1.31
N CYS A 70 0.76 -15.83 -0.96
CA CYS A 70 1.17 -14.71 -0.11
C CYS A 70 1.27 -15.05 1.39
N ASP A 71 0.80 -16.23 1.84
CA ASP A 71 0.82 -16.59 3.26
C ASP A 71 2.21 -17.02 3.77
N SER A 72 3.16 -17.22 2.87
CA SER A 72 4.55 -17.55 3.20
C SER A 72 5.18 -16.56 4.19
N PRO A 73 5.88 -17.06 5.24
CA PRO A 73 6.59 -16.22 6.20
C PRO A 73 7.60 -15.26 5.56
N ILE A 74 8.23 -15.70 4.45
CA ILE A 74 9.24 -14.91 3.72
C ILE A 74 8.59 -13.65 3.13
N LEU A 75 7.43 -13.79 2.48
CA LEU A 75 6.70 -12.67 1.92
C LEU A 75 6.20 -11.72 3.02
N LYS A 76 5.65 -12.27 4.11
CA LYS A 76 5.21 -11.47 5.27
C LYS A 76 6.35 -10.63 5.86
N LYS A 77 7.56 -11.21 5.94
CA LYS A 77 8.76 -10.53 6.46
C LYS A 77 9.28 -9.44 5.50
N LEU A 78 9.35 -9.74 4.19
CA LEU A 78 9.87 -8.80 3.18
C LEU A 78 8.92 -7.61 2.96
N PHE A 79 7.62 -7.86 2.98
CA PHE A 79 6.59 -6.84 2.75
C PHE A 79 5.96 -6.35 4.06
N ARG A 80 6.68 -6.41 5.18
CA ARG A 80 6.18 -5.96 6.49
C ARG A 80 5.85 -4.47 6.55
N HIS A 81 5.00 -4.09 7.51
CA HIS A 81 4.73 -2.69 7.80
C HIS A 81 6.02 -1.94 8.14
N VAL A 82 6.13 -0.71 7.64
CA VAL A 82 7.12 0.25 8.14
C VAL A 82 6.69 0.61 9.55
N LYS A 83 7.63 0.62 10.50
CA LYS A 83 7.36 1.21 11.82
C LYS A 83 6.84 2.62 11.58
N PRO A 84 5.70 3.02 12.17
CA PRO A 84 5.16 4.35 11.95
C PRO A 84 6.27 5.36 12.26
N ASN A 85 6.61 6.18 11.27
CA ASN A 85 7.52 7.27 11.51
C ASN A 85 6.76 8.22 12.43
N HIS A 86 7.26 8.44 13.64
CA HIS A 86 6.69 9.47 14.51
C HIS A 86 6.89 10.80 13.81
N TRP A 87 5.80 11.39 13.34
CA TRP A 87 5.85 12.73 12.77
C TRP A 87 6.32 13.67 13.87
N LYS A 88 7.31 14.52 13.58
CA LYS A 88 7.73 15.54 14.52
C LYS A 88 6.53 16.47 14.74
N ILE A 89 6.08 16.59 15.98
CA ILE A 89 5.04 17.53 16.35
C ILE A 89 5.59 18.93 16.07
N VAL A 90 4.83 19.73 15.31
CA VAL A 90 5.21 21.10 14.97
C VAL A 90 4.90 21.99 16.17
N GLU A 91 5.85 22.82 16.57
CA GLU A 91 5.70 23.75 17.69
C GLU A 91 4.73 24.88 17.32
N LYS A 92 4.02 25.41 18.33
CA LYS A 92 3.00 26.45 18.16
C LYS A 92 3.52 27.66 17.40
N ASP A 93 4.71 28.15 17.76
CA ASP A 93 5.28 29.37 17.17
C ASP A 93 5.54 29.21 15.66
N VAL A 94 5.93 28.00 15.23
CA VAL A 94 6.14 27.67 13.81
C VAL A 94 4.80 27.63 13.05
N VAL A 95 3.75 27.13 13.70
CA VAL A 95 2.39 27.13 13.12
C VAL A 95 1.85 28.55 12.97
N ASP A 96 2.03 29.39 14.00
CA ASP A 96 1.61 30.80 13.98
C ASP A 96 2.38 31.59 12.91
N GLU A 97 3.68 31.36 12.76
CA GLU A 97 4.50 31.96 11.70
C GLU A 97 4.04 31.54 10.29
N LEU A 98 3.71 30.26 10.08
CA LEU A 98 3.16 29.75 8.81
C LEU A 98 1.82 30.40 8.45
N ILE A 99 0.92 30.54 9.42
CA ILE A 99 -0.37 31.23 9.25
C ILE A 99 -0.11 32.70 8.87
N PHE A 100 0.77 33.38 9.61
CA PHE A 100 1.08 34.78 9.39
C PHE A 100 1.67 35.04 7.99
N ARG A 101 2.57 34.16 7.52
CA ARG A 101 3.21 34.25 6.20
C ARG A 101 2.31 33.84 5.03
N THR A 102 1.20 33.15 5.27
CA THR A 102 0.31 32.71 4.18
C THR A 102 -0.51 33.87 3.63
N GLU A 103 -0.22 34.33 2.42
CA GLU A 103 -0.90 35.51 1.83
C GLU A 103 -2.31 35.21 1.34
N HIS A 104 -2.54 34.02 0.76
CA HIS A 104 -3.84 33.68 0.19
C HIS A 104 -4.91 33.53 1.29
N PRO A 105 -5.97 34.38 1.31
CA PRO A 105 -6.91 34.45 2.45
C PRO A 105 -7.59 33.11 2.77
N ARG A 106 -8.03 32.37 1.74
CA ARG A 106 -8.60 31.01 1.90
C ARG A 106 -7.65 30.04 2.59
N ASN A 107 -6.39 29.98 2.15
CA ASN A 107 -5.42 29.03 2.70
C ASN A 107 -5.05 29.41 4.14
N ARG A 108 -4.90 30.71 4.41
CA ARG A 108 -4.69 31.23 5.77
C ARG A 108 -5.85 30.83 6.69
N LEU A 109 -7.09 31.06 6.29
CA LEU A 109 -8.27 30.68 7.07
C LEU A 109 -8.29 29.17 7.33
N MET A 110 -7.99 28.36 6.32
CA MET A 110 -7.92 26.90 6.46
C MET A 110 -6.86 26.47 7.49
N LEU A 111 -5.67 27.06 7.45
CA LEU A 111 -4.59 26.78 8.42
C LEU A 111 -4.98 27.19 9.85
N VAL A 112 -5.62 28.34 10.03
CA VAL A 112 -6.12 28.80 11.34
C VAL A 112 -7.13 27.82 11.93
N LEU A 113 -8.06 27.33 11.11
CA LEU A 113 -9.07 26.37 11.54
C LEU A 113 -8.43 25.03 11.91
N MET A 114 -7.51 24.51 11.09
CA MET A 114 -6.82 23.25 11.35
C MET A 114 -5.94 23.30 12.61
N ALA A 115 -5.38 24.46 12.95
CA ALA A 115 -4.52 24.63 14.13
C ALA A 115 -5.30 24.78 15.46
N ARG A 116 -6.62 25.01 15.39
CA ARG A 116 -7.47 25.33 16.54
C ARG A 116 -8.57 24.29 16.83
N CYS A 117 -8.70 23.27 15.98
CA CYS A 117 -9.56 22.10 16.18
C CYS A 117 -8.80 20.96 16.87
#